data_AF-A0A7K8NMP4-F1
#
_entry.id   AF-A0A7K8NMP4-F1
#
_cell.length_a   1.000
_cell.length_b   1.000
_cell.length_c   1.000
_cell.angle_alpha   90.00
_cell.angle_beta   90.00
_cell.angle_gamma   90.00
#
_symmetry.space_group_name_H-M   'P 1'
#
loop_
_entity.id
_entity.type
_entity.pdbx_description
1 polymer ?
#
loop_
_entity_poly.entity_id
_entity_poly.type
_entity_poly.pdbx_seq_one_letter_code
_entity_poly.pdbx_strand_id
1 'polypeptide(L)'
;EPRQTDAPGEPAPEMGIFAAANREFESTESGSDASDISEEFASEDGKSPEETASTLKTGLEDSALPDTQLQGEERPTSTCPSSSVVGEVVKTIQHLMEKFSMDLLTVTQAFLKNTGEVETTLNFLQTGQRLDGYPVWSREDDLELQKDDEHVRSKLIAKFGAENVAKRIAFRKS
;
A
#
# COMPACT_ATOMS: atom_id res chain seq x y z
N GLU A 1 28.98 -45.17 -20.30
CA GLU A 1 28.56 -43.78 -20.14
C GLU A 1 27.04 -43.70 -20.31
N PRO A 2 26.26 -43.52 -19.24
CA PRO A 2 24.84 -43.20 -19.35
C PRO A 2 24.66 -41.67 -19.43
N ARG A 3 23.83 -41.21 -20.36
CA ARG A 3 23.53 -39.78 -20.53
C ARG A 3 22.72 -39.27 -19.33
N GLN A 4 23.15 -38.14 -18.81
CA GLN A 4 22.45 -37.40 -17.76
C GLN A 4 21.11 -36.91 -18.33
N THR A 5 20.01 -37.22 -17.65
CA THR A 5 18.68 -36.75 -18.02
C THR A 5 18.51 -35.31 -17.54
N ASP A 6 18.34 -34.37 -18.47
CA ASP A 6 17.89 -33.02 -18.13
C ASP A 6 16.54 -33.09 -17.40
N ALA A 7 16.49 -32.54 -16.20
CA ALA A 7 15.23 -32.32 -15.50
C ALA A 7 14.46 -31.20 -16.24
N PRO A 8 13.12 -31.29 -16.34
CA PRO A 8 12.34 -30.16 -16.83
C PRO A 8 12.53 -29.01 -15.84
N GLY A 9 12.94 -27.84 -16.34
CA GLY A 9 13.03 -26.63 -15.52
C GLY A 9 11.69 -26.34 -14.86
N GLU A 10 11.74 -25.85 -13.62
CA GLU A 10 10.55 -25.49 -12.86
C GLU A 10 9.65 -24.57 -13.70
N PRO A 11 8.32 -24.77 -13.69
CA PRO A 11 7.43 -23.79 -14.31
C PRO A 11 7.66 -22.45 -13.61
N ALA A 12 8.01 -21.42 -14.38
CA ALA A 12 8.05 -20.06 -13.86
C ALA A 12 6.72 -19.79 -13.14
N PRO A 13 6.73 -19.19 -11.94
CA PRO A 13 5.51 -18.98 -11.16
C PRO A 13 4.47 -18.28 -12.04
N GLU A 14 3.23 -18.76 -12.01
CA GLU A 14 2.13 -18.18 -12.80
C GLU A 14 2.01 -16.70 -12.46
N MET A 15 2.57 -15.88 -13.34
CA MET A 15 2.79 -14.47 -13.07
C MET A 15 1.46 -13.75 -13.31
N GLY A 16 0.66 -13.68 -12.24
CA GLY A 16 -0.75 -13.30 -12.27
C GLY A 16 -1.00 -11.94 -12.92
N ILE A 17 -2.27 -11.64 -13.24
CA ILE A 17 -2.68 -10.47 -14.05
C ILE A 17 -2.23 -9.10 -13.50
N PHE A 18 -1.80 -9.03 -12.23
CA PHE A 18 -1.28 -7.84 -11.57
C PHE A 18 0.23 -7.84 -11.31
N ALA A 19 0.99 -8.87 -11.71
CA ALA A 19 2.42 -9.02 -11.40
C ALA A 19 3.25 -7.77 -11.78
N ALA A 20 3.02 -7.20 -12.96
CA ALA A 20 3.69 -5.96 -13.38
C ALA A 20 3.41 -4.77 -12.44
N ALA A 21 2.20 -4.70 -11.85
CA ALA A 21 1.79 -3.67 -10.89
C ALA A 21 2.06 -4.06 -9.42
N ASN A 22 2.62 -5.25 -9.18
CA ASN A 22 2.94 -5.81 -7.85
C ASN A 22 4.44 -6.11 -7.66
N ARG A 23 5.26 -6.07 -8.74
CA ARG A 23 6.72 -6.31 -8.76
C ARG A 23 7.49 -5.70 -7.58
N GLU A 24 7.06 -4.53 -7.12
CA GLU A 24 7.62 -3.82 -5.96
C GLU A 24 7.64 -4.66 -4.67
N PHE A 25 6.70 -5.61 -4.51
CA PHE A 25 6.62 -6.54 -3.36
C PHE A 25 7.38 -7.86 -3.58
N GLU A 26 7.59 -8.27 -4.83
CA GLU A 26 8.15 -9.58 -5.19
C GLU A 26 9.70 -9.55 -5.25
N SER A 27 10.32 -8.39 -5.05
CA SER A 27 11.75 -8.16 -5.33
C SER A 27 12.70 -8.47 -4.16
N THR A 28 12.24 -9.09 -3.06
CA THR A 28 13.04 -9.26 -1.83
C THR A 28 12.91 -10.62 -1.12
N GLU A 29 12.94 -11.75 -1.84
CA GLU A 29 13.19 -13.07 -1.21
C GLU A 29 13.92 -14.07 -2.13
N SER A 30 15.15 -13.73 -2.54
CA SER A 30 16.10 -14.74 -3.04
C SER A 30 17.53 -14.33 -2.72
N GLY A 31 17.81 -14.21 -1.42
CA GLY A 31 19.11 -13.88 -0.87
C GLY A 31 19.39 -14.77 0.33
N SER A 32 19.74 -16.03 0.08
CA SER A 32 20.16 -16.97 1.12
C SER A 32 21.57 -16.61 1.61
N ASP A 33 21.66 -15.64 2.54
CA ASP A 33 22.90 -15.35 3.26
C ASP A 33 22.82 -15.92 4.68
N ALA A 34 22.91 -17.25 4.75
CA ALA A 34 23.16 -17.98 5.98
C ALA A 34 24.68 -18.02 6.26
N SER A 35 25.30 -16.84 6.40
CA SER A 35 26.68 -16.72 6.86
C SER A 35 26.75 -16.88 8.38
N ASP A 36 26.99 -18.13 8.77
CA ASP A 36 27.26 -18.63 10.11
C ASP A 36 28.27 -17.73 10.87
N ILE A 37 27.83 -17.14 12.01
CA ILE A 37 28.73 -16.46 12.95
C ILE A 37 28.66 -17.17 14.31
N SER A 38 29.71 -17.94 14.57
CA SER A 38 29.90 -18.79 15.74
C SER A 38 30.02 -18.00 17.05
N GLU A 39 29.50 -18.59 18.14
CA GLU A 39 29.56 -18.11 19.53
C GLU A 39 30.97 -18.24 20.18
N GLU A 40 31.06 -17.97 21.50
CA GLU A 40 32.25 -17.87 22.38
C GLU A 40 33.13 -16.62 22.16
N PHE A 41 33.57 -15.82 23.15
CA PHE A 41 33.44 -15.76 24.63
C PHE A 41 33.68 -14.28 25.08
N ALA A 42 33.60 -13.79 26.33
CA ALA A 42 33.51 -14.37 27.68
C ALA A 42 32.78 -13.42 28.69
N SER A 43 33.07 -13.57 29.99
CA SER A 43 32.42 -13.00 31.20
C SER A 43 32.86 -11.60 31.71
N GLU A 44 31.98 -11.06 32.58
CA GLU A 44 32.26 -10.43 33.91
C GLU A 44 32.51 -8.90 34.13
N ASP A 45 31.54 -8.34 34.87
CA ASP A 45 31.62 -7.40 36.02
C ASP A 45 31.95 -5.91 35.82
N GLY A 46 31.34 -5.03 36.64
CA GLY A 46 31.51 -3.57 36.50
C GLY A 46 30.51 -2.58 37.15
N LYS A 47 29.90 -2.91 38.29
CA LYS A 47 29.51 -2.00 39.41
C LYS A 47 29.11 -0.50 39.17
N SER A 48 27.86 -0.17 39.56
CA SER A 48 27.30 1.19 39.85
C SER A 48 28.04 1.92 41.01
N PRO A 49 28.13 3.27 41.08
CA PRO A 49 27.04 4.20 41.46
C PRO A 49 26.99 5.49 40.58
N GLU A 50 26.35 6.65 40.84
CA GLU A 50 25.68 7.24 42.05
C GLU A 50 24.63 8.33 41.65
N GLU A 51 24.13 9.13 42.60
CA GLU A 51 23.10 10.19 42.43
C GLU A 51 23.64 11.56 41.93
N THR A 52 22.74 12.43 41.43
CA THR A 52 22.45 13.74 42.08
C THR A 52 21.26 14.47 41.46
N ALA A 53 20.46 15.12 42.29
CA ALA A 53 19.36 15.99 41.87
C ALA A 53 19.84 17.40 41.48
N SER A 54 19.09 18.09 40.60
CA SER A 54 19.21 19.54 40.46
C SER A 54 17.85 20.20 40.22
N THR A 55 17.33 20.82 41.27
CA THR A 55 16.11 21.64 41.26
C THR A 55 16.49 23.09 40.97
N LEU A 56 16.00 23.67 39.87
CA LEU A 56 15.99 25.13 39.69
C LEU A 56 14.60 25.62 39.27
N LYS A 57 14.02 26.47 40.12
CA LYS A 57 12.72 27.12 39.97
C LYS A 57 12.92 28.64 39.94
N THR A 58 12.73 29.25 38.78
CA THR A 58 12.49 30.69 38.53
C THR A 58 11.79 30.78 37.17
N GLY A 59 10.72 31.54 36.92
CA GLY A 59 9.87 32.36 37.80
C GLY A 59 9.37 33.60 37.04
N LEU A 60 8.05 33.70 36.79
CA LEU A 60 7.38 34.79 36.04
C LEU A 60 7.82 34.85 34.55
N GLU A 61 7.03 35.28 33.56
CA GLU A 61 6.11 36.42 33.48
C GLU A 61 4.73 36.06 32.90
N ASP A 62 3.72 36.87 33.25
CA ASP A 62 2.41 36.93 32.60
C ASP A 62 2.52 37.60 31.22
N SER A 63 1.84 37.08 30.21
CA SER A 63 1.64 37.74 28.90
C SER A 63 0.46 37.10 28.17
N ALA A 64 -0.71 37.72 28.35
CA ALA A 64 -1.90 37.39 27.58
C ALA A 64 -1.66 37.53 26.07
N LEU A 65 -1.92 36.45 25.32
CA LEU A 65 -1.99 36.44 23.86
C LEU A 65 -3.41 36.05 23.41
N PRO A 66 -3.92 36.63 22.32
CA PRO A 66 -5.35 36.61 22.01
C PRO A 66 -5.83 35.27 21.48
N ASP A 67 -7.15 35.06 21.64
CA ASP A 67 -7.96 34.01 21.01
C ASP A 67 -7.65 33.87 19.51
N THR A 68 -6.69 33.01 19.20
CA THR A 68 -6.47 32.53 17.84
C THR A 68 -7.40 31.34 17.69
N GLN A 69 -8.61 31.60 17.18
CA GLN A 69 -9.53 30.53 16.78
C GLN A 69 -8.76 29.55 15.89
N LEU A 70 -8.45 28.38 16.45
CA LEU A 70 -8.03 27.24 15.68
C LEU A 70 -9.20 26.91 14.75
N GLN A 71 -9.05 27.26 13.46
CA GLN A 71 -9.91 26.75 12.41
C GLN A 71 -10.00 25.25 12.63
N GLY A 72 -11.23 24.76 12.82
CA GLY A 72 -11.44 23.37 13.19
C GLY A 72 -10.75 22.48 12.18
N GLU A 73 -9.81 21.66 12.66
CA GLU A 73 -9.43 20.46 11.92
C GLU A 73 -10.73 19.72 11.62
N GLU A 74 -11.07 19.61 10.33
CA GLU A 74 -12.18 18.80 9.86
C GLU A 74 -11.84 17.35 10.16
N ARG A 75 -12.15 16.93 11.40
CA ARG A 75 -11.98 15.57 11.87
C ARG A 75 -12.61 14.65 10.81
N PRO A 76 -11.83 13.74 10.19
CA PRO A 76 -12.34 12.92 9.10
C PRO A 76 -13.56 12.17 9.60
N THR A 77 -14.72 12.51 9.04
CA THR A 77 -16.01 11.92 9.42
C THR A 77 -16.08 10.56 8.76
N SER A 78 -15.36 9.60 9.34
CA SER A 78 -15.37 8.20 8.93
C SER A 78 -16.79 7.66 9.06
N THR A 79 -17.50 7.72 7.93
CA THR A 79 -18.89 7.28 7.82
C THR A 79 -18.84 5.80 7.51
N CYS A 80 -18.97 4.97 8.54
CA CYS A 80 -19.03 3.52 8.35
C CYS A 80 -20.14 3.18 7.33
N PRO A 81 -19.86 2.39 6.29
CA PRO A 81 -20.87 2.02 5.31
C PRO A 81 -21.98 1.20 5.96
N SER A 82 -23.22 1.36 5.46
CA SER A 82 -24.34 0.57 5.97
C SER A 82 -24.20 -0.91 5.60
N SER A 83 -24.74 -1.78 6.45
CA SER A 83 -24.76 -3.25 6.21
C SER A 83 -25.39 -3.63 4.86
N SER A 84 -26.37 -2.85 4.37
CA SER A 84 -26.97 -3.05 3.05
C SER A 84 -25.96 -2.88 1.91
N VAL A 85 -25.16 -1.81 1.92
CA VAL A 85 -24.14 -1.53 0.90
C VAL A 85 -23.06 -2.61 0.92
N VAL A 86 -22.60 -3.03 2.11
CA VAL A 86 -21.64 -4.14 2.24
C VAL A 86 -22.21 -5.44 1.65
N GLY A 87 -23.50 -5.73 1.86
CA GLY A 87 -24.17 -6.90 1.28
C GLY A 87 -24.27 -6.86 -0.25
N GLU A 88 -24.38 -5.68 -0.86
CA GLU A 88 -24.37 -5.51 -2.33
C GLU A 88 -22.96 -5.67 -2.91
N VAL A 89 -21.94 -5.14 -2.23
CA VAL A 89 -20.53 -5.33 -2.60
C VAL A 89 -20.13 -6.81 -2.55
N VAL A 90 -20.52 -7.54 -1.49
CA VAL A 90 -20.25 -8.98 -1.38
C VAL A 90 -20.86 -9.76 -2.54
N LYS A 91 -22.11 -9.49 -2.91
CA LYS A 91 -22.76 -10.12 -4.09
C LYS A 91 -22.03 -9.79 -5.39
N THR A 92 -21.55 -8.56 -5.53
CA THR A 92 -20.83 -8.10 -6.73
C THR A 92 -19.49 -8.82 -6.87
N ILE A 93 -18.71 -8.92 -5.79
CA ILE A 93 -17.45 -9.67 -5.76
C ILE A 93 -17.69 -11.14 -6.07
N GLN A 94 -18.67 -11.76 -5.43
CA GLN A 94 -19.01 -13.18 -5.63
C GLN A 94 -19.43 -13.47 -7.09
N HIS A 95 -20.23 -12.59 -7.69
CA HIS A 95 -20.59 -12.69 -9.10
C HIS A 95 -19.37 -12.60 -10.04
N LEU A 96 -18.40 -11.72 -9.76
CA LEU A 96 -17.19 -11.57 -10.57
C LEU A 96 -16.26 -12.78 -10.43
N MET A 97 -16.12 -13.33 -9.21
CA MET A 97 -15.38 -14.57 -8.95
C MET A 97 -15.94 -15.73 -9.80
N GLU A 98 -17.26 -15.93 -9.76
CA GLU A 98 -17.95 -16.96 -10.55
C GLU A 98 -17.82 -16.72 -12.06
N LYS A 99 -18.06 -15.48 -12.51
CA LYS A 99 -18.07 -15.09 -13.93
C LYS A 99 -16.71 -15.28 -14.61
N PHE A 100 -15.62 -14.98 -13.92
CA PHE A 100 -14.26 -15.03 -14.47
C PHE A 100 -13.44 -16.22 -13.97
N SER A 101 -14.02 -17.09 -13.12
CA SER A 101 -13.31 -18.20 -12.47
C SER A 101 -12.06 -17.75 -11.70
N MET A 102 -12.17 -16.61 -11.01
CA MET A 102 -11.08 -16.00 -10.24
C MET A 102 -11.35 -16.08 -8.74
N ASP A 103 -10.27 -16.11 -7.97
CA ASP A 103 -10.32 -16.12 -6.51
C ASP A 103 -10.66 -14.73 -5.91
N LEU A 104 -10.97 -14.72 -4.62
CA LEU A 104 -11.35 -13.52 -3.89
C LEU A 104 -10.23 -12.47 -3.84
N LEU A 105 -8.96 -12.88 -3.71
CA LEU A 105 -7.82 -11.97 -3.65
C LEU A 105 -7.64 -11.27 -5.00
N THR A 106 -7.68 -12.00 -6.11
CA THR A 106 -7.57 -11.44 -7.47
C THR A 106 -8.69 -10.45 -7.77
N VAL A 107 -9.95 -10.80 -7.47
CA VAL A 107 -11.10 -9.89 -7.71
C VAL A 107 -11.04 -8.66 -6.80
N THR A 108 -10.70 -8.82 -5.52
CA THR A 108 -10.55 -7.69 -4.59
C THR A 108 -9.39 -6.78 -5.01
N GLN A 109 -8.26 -7.36 -5.41
CA GLN A 109 -7.12 -6.61 -5.93
C GLN A 109 -7.51 -5.84 -7.20
N ALA A 110 -8.32 -6.41 -8.10
CA ALA A 110 -8.80 -5.72 -9.28
C ALA A 110 -9.59 -4.44 -8.95
N PHE A 111 -10.49 -4.47 -7.96
CA PHE A 111 -11.15 -3.26 -7.45
C PHE A 111 -10.16 -2.26 -6.86
N LEU A 112 -9.24 -2.70 -6.00
CA LEU A 112 -8.24 -1.83 -5.37
C LEU A 112 -7.31 -1.16 -6.39
N LYS A 113 -6.98 -1.84 -7.49
CA LYS A 113 -6.13 -1.35 -8.59
C LYS A 113 -6.89 -0.45 -9.59
N ASN A 114 -8.22 -0.53 -9.62
CA ASN A 114 -9.14 0.25 -10.45
C ASN A 114 -10.02 1.26 -9.65
N THR A 115 -9.55 1.70 -8.47
CA THR A 115 -10.20 2.79 -7.71
C THR A 115 -11.66 2.47 -7.31
N GLY A 116 -11.99 1.19 -7.15
CA GLY A 116 -13.34 0.72 -6.80
C GLY A 116 -14.38 0.82 -7.91
N GLU A 117 -14.03 1.27 -9.12
CA GLU A 117 -14.98 1.43 -10.22
C GLU A 117 -15.42 0.07 -10.78
N VAL A 118 -16.72 -0.24 -10.68
CA VAL A 118 -17.27 -1.55 -11.09
C VAL A 118 -17.10 -1.81 -12.58
N GLU A 119 -17.43 -0.86 -13.45
CA GLU A 119 -17.33 -1.03 -14.90
C GLU A 119 -15.89 -1.14 -15.39
N THR A 120 -15.00 -0.29 -14.87
CA THR A 120 -13.55 -0.33 -15.14
C THR A 120 -12.96 -1.67 -14.70
N THR A 121 -13.33 -2.16 -13.51
CA THR A 121 -12.91 -3.47 -12.99
C THR A 121 -13.43 -4.62 -13.85
N LEU A 122 -14.73 -4.60 -14.21
CA LEU A 122 -15.36 -5.61 -15.05
C LEU A 122 -14.66 -5.75 -16.42
N ASN A 123 -14.38 -4.63 -17.08
CA ASN A 123 -13.67 -4.64 -18.36
C ASN A 123 -12.22 -5.11 -18.20
N PHE A 124 -11.53 -4.69 -17.13
CA PHE A 124 -10.17 -5.12 -16.85
C PHE A 124 -10.08 -6.64 -16.64
N LEU A 125 -11.00 -7.23 -15.87
CA LEU A 125 -11.06 -8.69 -15.67
C LEU A 125 -11.38 -9.44 -16.98
N GLN A 126 -12.14 -8.84 -17.89
CA GLN A 126 -12.50 -9.44 -19.18
C GLN A 126 -11.41 -9.31 -20.27
N THR A 127 -10.63 -8.22 -20.26
CA THR A 127 -9.75 -7.84 -21.39
C THR A 127 -8.28 -7.60 -21.02
N GLY A 128 -7.96 -7.51 -19.73
CA GLY A 128 -6.66 -7.06 -19.23
C GLY A 128 -6.42 -5.54 -19.37
N GLN A 129 -7.42 -4.76 -19.79
CA GLN A 129 -7.29 -3.32 -20.05
C GLN A 129 -8.43 -2.51 -19.40
N ARG A 130 -8.14 -1.26 -19.00
CA ARG A 130 -9.15 -0.34 -18.48
C ARG A 130 -9.94 0.29 -19.63
N LEU A 131 -11.22 0.62 -19.39
CA LEU A 131 -12.12 1.23 -20.38
C LEU A 131 -11.62 2.57 -20.93
N ASP A 132 -10.88 3.31 -20.11
CA ASP A 132 -10.33 4.63 -20.41
C ASP A 132 -8.95 4.58 -21.08
N GLY A 133 -8.40 3.38 -21.32
CA GLY A 133 -7.10 3.17 -21.96
C GLY A 133 -5.88 3.47 -21.06
N TYR A 134 -6.09 3.87 -19.81
CA TYR A 134 -5.01 4.15 -18.86
C TYR A 134 -4.54 2.88 -18.13
N PRO A 135 -3.32 2.87 -17.55
CA PRO A 135 -2.87 1.74 -16.72
C PRO A 135 -3.65 1.65 -15.40
N VAL A 136 -3.52 0.51 -14.72
CA VAL A 136 -3.93 0.32 -13.32
C VAL A 136 -2.90 0.94 -12.37
N TRP A 137 -3.32 1.24 -11.13
CA TRP A 137 -2.44 1.87 -10.12
C TRP A 137 -1.44 0.87 -9.50
N SER A 138 -0.14 1.18 -9.52
CA SER A 138 0.86 0.45 -8.73
C SER A 138 0.92 0.94 -7.27
N ARG A 139 1.80 0.35 -6.46
CA ARG A 139 2.05 0.84 -5.09
C ARG A 139 2.96 2.07 -5.12
N GLU A 140 3.96 2.14 -5.99
CA GLU A 140 4.79 3.34 -6.19
C GLU A 140 3.96 4.51 -6.70
N ASP A 141 3.02 4.30 -7.63
CA ASP A 141 2.05 5.33 -8.05
C ASP A 141 1.27 5.90 -6.84
N ASP A 142 0.89 5.01 -5.93
CA ASP A 142 0.20 5.34 -4.69
C ASP A 142 1.12 6.01 -3.63
N LEU A 143 2.44 5.79 -3.67
CA LEU A 143 3.42 6.50 -2.84
C LEU A 143 3.75 7.87 -3.43
N GLU A 144 3.86 7.98 -4.75
CA GLU A 144 4.00 9.23 -5.49
C GLU A 144 2.81 10.16 -5.27
N LEU A 145 1.58 9.62 -5.28
CA LEU A 145 0.36 10.41 -5.05
C LEU A 145 0.28 11.07 -3.66
N GLN A 146 1.08 10.61 -2.69
CA GLN A 146 1.16 11.18 -1.34
C GLN A 146 2.22 12.28 -1.21
N LYS A 147 3.08 12.48 -2.22
CA LYS A 147 4.12 13.51 -2.21
C LYS A 147 3.49 14.86 -2.57
N ASP A 148 3.71 15.88 -1.74
CA ASP A 148 3.31 17.27 -2.03
C ASP A 148 4.33 17.92 -2.99
N ASP A 149 4.43 17.36 -4.20
CA ASP A 149 5.38 17.74 -5.24
C ASP A 149 4.64 17.88 -6.58
N GLU A 150 4.66 19.09 -7.15
CA GLU A 150 3.93 19.42 -8.38
C GLU A 150 4.51 18.73 -9.63
N HIS A 151 5.80 18.38 -9.62
CA HIS A 151 6.41 17.64 -10.72
C HIS A 151 6.00 16.15 -10.69
N VAL A 152 5.91 15.56 -9.50
CA VAL A 152 5.31 14.22 -9.30
C VAL A 152 3.83 14.23 -9.67
N ARG A 153 3.06 15.22 -9.21
CA ARG A 153 1.65 15.40 -9.57
C ARG A 153 1.47 15.50 -11.09
N SER A 154 2.30 16.27 -11.77
CA SER A 154 2.30 16.42 -13.24
C SER A 154 2.60 15.09 -13.95
N LYS A 155 3.52 14.27 -13.45
CA LYS A 155 3.79 12.91 -14.00
C LYS A 155 2.58 11.98 -13.85
N LEU A 156 1.94 11.97 -12.69
CA LEU A 156 0.75 11.15 -12.45
C LEU A 156 -0.42 11.59 -13.35
N ILE A 157 -0.60 12.90 -13.54
CA ILE A 157 -1.59 13.43 -14.49
C ILE A 157 -1.26 13.02 -15.93
N ALA A 158 0.01 13.00 -16.34
CA ALA A 158 0.41 12.52 -17.66
C ALA A 158 0.22 10.99 -17.83
N LYS A 159 0.42 10.20 -16.77
CA LYS A 159 0.29 8.73 -16.79
C LYS A 159 -1.15 8.24 -16.71
N PHE A 160 -2.02 8.92 -15.97
CA PHE A 160 -3.39 8.46 -15.67
C PHE A 160 -4.50 9.43 -16.13
N GLY A 161 -4.18 10.67 -16.47
CA GLY A 161 -5.18 11.72 -16.69
C GLY A 161 -5.67 12.37 -15.39
N ALA A 162 -6.00 13.66 -15.44
CA ALA A 162 -6.35 14.45 -14.26
C ALA A 162 -7.59 13.93 -13.50
N GLU A 163 -8.59 13.39 -14.22
CA GLU A 163 -9.79 12.81 -13.62
C GLU A 163 -9.47 11.58 -12.76
N ASN A 164 -8.68 10.64 -13.28
CA ASN A 164 -8.29 9.44 -12.55
C ASN A 164 -7.43 9.75 -11.32
N VAL A 165 -6.53 10.74 -11.42
CA VAL A 165 -5.77 11.24 -10.27
C VAL A 165 -6.71 11.77 -9.20
N ALA A 166 -7.71 12.58 -9.56
CA ALA A 166 -8.71 13.10 -8.62
C ALA A 166 -9.54 11.99 -7.97
N LYS A 167 -10.03 11.02 -8.77
CA LYS A 167 -10.75 9.83 -8.28
C LYS A 167 -9.90 9.01 -7.31
N ARG A 168 -8.61 8.79 -7.61
CA ARG A 168 -7.70 8.03 -6.75
C ARG A 168 -7.46 8.71 -5.41
N ILE A 169 -7.29 10.04 -5.41
CA ILE A 169 -7.17 10.83 -4.18
C ILE A 169 -8.43 10.68 -3.31
N ALA A 170 -9.63 10.72 -3.91
CA ALA A 170 -10.88 10.52 -3.17
C ALA A 170 -10.98 9.10 -2.58
N PHE A 171 -10.74 8.07 -3.39
CA PHE A 171 -10.78 6.66 -2.99
C PHE A 171 -9.78 6.28 -1.88
N ARG A 172 -8.70 7.05 -1.70
CA ARG A 172 -7.70 6.81 -0.66
C ARG A 172 -7.84 7.68 0.58
N LYS A 173 -8.89 8.51 0.64
CA LYS A 173 -9.30 9.30 1.82
C LYS A 173 -10.51 8.70 2.56
N SER A 174 -11.21 7.75 1.94
CA SER A 174 -12.37 7.02 2.49
C SER A 174 -11.95 5.85 3.37
#